data_AF-A0A526TFY0-F1
#
_entry.id   AF-A0A526TFY0-F1
#
_cell.length_a   1.000
_cell.length_b   1.000
_cell.length_c   1.000
_cell.angle_alpha   90.00
_cell.angle_beta   90.00
_cell.angle_gamma   90.00
#
_symmetry.space_group_name_H-M   'P 1'
#
loop_
_entity.id
_entity.type
_entity.pdbx_description
1 polymer ?
#
loop_
_entity_poly.entity_id
_entity_poly.type
_entity_poly.pdbx_seq_one_letter_code
_entity_poly.pdbx_strand_id
1 'polypeptide(L)'
;LEPGVNAIEIAARFIAAVRQYELDRTRAKSHPLLPLGMNTINIGVMHGGTGLGQHGLPIVMTNPAIIPDVAVLDLDMKFLPDENSADYRRDFETFVHHFAQTDAWLRDNPPAIQWELG
;
A
#
# COMPACT_ATOMS: atom_id res chain seq x y z
N LEU A 1 17.36 21.20 -11.79
CA LEU A 1 17.15 19.77 -12.12
C LEU A 1 16.76 19.10 -10.83
N GLU A 2 15.50 18.77 -10.66
CA GLU A 2 15.06 17.94 -9.54
C GLU A 2 15.41 16.48 -9.84
N PRO A 3 15.92 15.70 -8.87
CA PRO A 3 16.20 14.29 -9.08
C PRO A 3 14.90 13.55 -9.39
N GLY A 4 14.95 12.62 -10.36
CA GLY A 4 13.81 11.76 -10.68
C GLY A 4 13.45 10.86 -9.50
N VAL A 5 12.15 10.67 -9.28
CA VAL A 5 11.60 9.82 -8.23
C VAL A 5 11.03 8.57 -8.89
N ASN A 6 11.42 7.39 -8.41
CA ASN A 6 11.00 6.12 -8.96
C ASN A 6 9.85 5.53 -8.14
N ALA A 7 8.66 5.45 -8.73
CA ALA A 7 7.46 4.94 -8.06
C ALA A 7 7.59 3.46 -7.63
N ILE A 8 8.35 2.64 -8.37
CA ILE A 8 8.58 1.23 -8.00
C ILE A 8 9.46 1.12 -6.76
N GLU A 9 10.46 1.99 -6.61
CA GLU A 9 11.32 2.02 -5.41
C GLU A 9 10.53 2.46 -4.17
N ILE A 10 9.66 3.45 -4.33
CA ILE A 10 8.70 3.85 -3.28
C ILE A 10 7.78 2.69 -2.93
N ALA A 11 7.22 1.99 -3.92
CA ALA A 11 6.35 0.83 -3.69
C ALA A 11 7.10 -0.30 -2.96
N ALA A 12 8.36 -0.56 -3.28
CA ALA A 12 9.17 -1.55 -2.57
C ALA A 12 9.36 -1.17 -1.08
N ARG A 13 9.63 0.10 -0.78
CA ARG A 13 9.69 0.62 0.60
C ARG A 13 8.33 0.49 1.30
N PHE A 14 7.25 0.78 0.59
CA PHE A 14 5.89 0.68 1.12
C PHE A 14 5.53 -0.77 1.45
N ILE A 15 5.83 -1.73 0.58
CA ILE A 15 5.64 -3.17 0.81
C ILE A 15 6.37 -3.61 2.10
N ALA A 16 7.62 -3.17 2.28
CA ALA A 16 8.38 -3.48 3.49
C ALA A 16 7.73 -2.86 4.75
N ALA A 17 7.22 -1.63 4.67
CA ALA A 17 6.52 -0.97 5.76
C ALA A 17 5.19 -1.67 6.10
N VAL A 18 4.40 -2.05 5.10
CA VAL A 18 3.14 -2.78 5.28
C VAL A 18 3.40 -4.12 5.97
N ARG A 19 4.48 -4.82 5.62
CA ARG A 19 4.85 -6.08 6.29
C ARG A 19 5.11 -5.90 7.78
N GLN A 20 5.79 -4.82 8.19
CA GLN A 20 6.01 -4.56 9.61
C GLN A 20 4.71 -4.19 10.32
N TYR A 21 3.90 -3.32 9.71
CA TYR A 21 2.59 -2.93 10.23
C TYR A 21 1.65 -4.14 10.42
N GLU A 22 1.63 -5.06 9.46
CA GLU A 22 0.83 -6.28 9.50
C GLU A 22 1.33 -7.27 10.58
N LEU A 23 2.65 -7.41 10.76
CA LEU A 23 3.22 -8.24 11.83
C LEU A 23 2.86 -7.71 13.23
N ASP A 24 2.92 -6.40 13.43
CA ASP A 24 2.56 -5.80 14.72
C ASP A 24 1.06 -5.98 14.99
N ARG A 25 0.22 -5.82 13.97
CA ARG A 25 -1.23 -6.02 14.09
C ARG A 25 -1.61 -7.47 14.40
N THR A 26 -1.02 -8.43 13.67
CA THR A 26 -1.28 -9.86 13.85
C THR A 26 -0.81 -10.40 15.20
N ARG A 27 0.17 -9.73 15.83
CA ARG A 27 0.61 -10.01 17.21
C ARG A 27 -0.28 -9.36 18.26
N ALA A 28 -0.77 -8.15 18.01
CA ALA A 28 -1.52 -7.36 18.98
C ALA A 28 -2.96 -7.85 19.19
N LYS A 29 -3.56 -8.52 18.18
CA LYS A 29 -4.95 -8.96 18.23
C LYS A 29 -5.09 -10.42 17.83
N SER A 30 -6.02 -11.11 18.49
CA SER A 30 -6.43 -12.47 18.17
C SER A 30 -7.90 -12.65 18.52
N HIS A 31 -8.55 -13.65 17.91
CA HIS A 31 -9.93 -13.99 18.19
C HIS A 31 -10.06 -15.48 18.49
N PRO A 32 -10.81 -15.93 19.52
CA PRO A 32 -10.88 -17.34 19.92
C PRO A 32 -11.36 -18.30 18.82
N LEU A 33 -12.13 -17.80 17.85
CA LEU A 33 -12.67 -18.60 16.74
C LEU A 33 -11.73 -18.71 15.53
N LEU A 34 -10.59 -18.02 15.53
CA LEU A 34 -9.68 -17.96 14.39
C LEU A 34 -8.26 -18.36 14.82
N PRO A 35 -7.48 -19.01 13.93
CA PRO A 35 -6.04 -19.17 14.14
C PRO A 35 -5.34 -17.83 14.41
N LEU A 36 -4.21 -17.89 15.12
CA LEU A 36 -3.38 -16.71 15.35
C LEU A 36 -2.87 -16.15 14.03
N GLY A 37 -2.93 -14.82 13.88
CA GLY A 37 -2.46 -14.11 12.69
C GLY A 37 -3.38 -14.17 11.48
N MET A 38 -4.68 -14.42 11.66
CA MET A 38 -5.66 -14.41 10.55
C MET A 38 -6.06 -13.01 10.06
N ASN A 39 -5.70 -11.96 10.80
CA ASN A 39 -5.96 -10.55 10.47
C ASN A 39 -4.84 -9.95 9.60
N THR A 40 -4.58 -10.60 8.45
CA THR A 40 -3.48 -10.26 7.54
C THR A 40 -3.81 -9.12 6.59
N ILE A 41 -2.75 -8.49 6.08
CA ILE A 41 -2.78 -7.58 4.94
C ILE A 41 -1.92 -8.22 3.85
N ASN A 42 -2.56 -8.62 2.76
CA ASN A 42 -1.90 -9.26 1.64
C ASN A 42 -1.82 -8.28 0.45
N ILE A 43 -0.61 -7.92 0.03
CA ILE A 43 -0.38 -7.24 -1.24
C ILE A 43 -0.36 -8.31 -2.33
N GLY A 44 -1.49 -8.48 -3.02
CA GLY A 44 -1.68 -9.57 -3.98
C GLY A 44 -1.20 -9.25 -5.39
N VAL A 45 -1.20 -7.97 -5.76
CA VAL A 45 -0.85 -7.50 -7.11
C VAL A 45 -0.03 -6.22 -7.00
N MET A 46 0.97 -6.07 -7.88
CA MET A 46 1.70 -4.82 -8.09
C MET A 46 1.87 -4.55 -9.58
N HIS A 47 1.47 -3.36 -10.01
CA HIS A 47 1.70 -2.84 -11.35
C HIS A 47 2.62 -1.63 -11.28
N GLY A 48 3.77 -1.68 -11.96
CA GLY A 48 4.73 -0.57 -12.01
C GLY A 48 5.05 -0.18 -13.46
N GLY A 49 5.16 1.12 -13.73
CA GLY A 49 5.45 1.61 -15.07
C GLY A 49 5.33 3.12 -15.19
N THR A 50 5.17 3.59 -16.42
CA THR A 50 5.07 5.02 -16.74
C THR A 50 3.71 5.39 -17.32
N GLY A 51 3.19 6.54 -16.87
CA GLY A 51 1.96 7.17 -17.31
C GLY A 51 0.73 6.49 -16.73
N LEU A 52 -0.12 7.22 -16.00
CA LEU A 52 -1.35 6.67 -15.43
C LEU A 52 -2.45 6.58 -16.50
N GLY A 53 -2.90 5.37 -16.81
CA GLY A 53 -4.00 5.11 -17.74
C GLY A 53 -5.38 5.34 -17.12
N GLN A 54 -6.42 5.29 -17.95
CA GLN A 54 -7.82 5.54 -17.54
C GLN A 54 -8.36 4.55 -16.50
N HIS A 55 -7.76 3.36 -16.40
CA HIS A 55 -8.16 2.31 -15.45
C HIS A 55 -7.29 2.28 -14.19
N GLY A 56 -6.53 3.35 -13.92
CA GLY A 56 -5.65 3.40 -12.75
C GLY A 56 -4.40 2.52 -12.87
N LEU A 57 -4.09 1.99 -14.04
CA LEU A 57 -2.89 1.18 -14.28
C LEU A 57 -1.88 1.93 -15.16
N PRO A 58 -0.57 1.63 -15.05
CA PRO A 58 0.44 2.23 -15.92
C PRO A 58 0.21 1.91 -17.41
N ILE A 59 0.47 2.87 -18.29
CA ILE A 59 0.34 2.72 -19.75
C ILE A 59 1.53 1.95 -20.33
N VAL A 60 2.73 2.24 -19.87
CA VAL A 60 3.97 1.60 -20.33
C VAL A 60 4.62 0.82 -19.20
N MET A 61 4.68 -0.50 -19.33
CA MET A 61 5.24 -1.40 -18.30
C MET A 61 6.45 -2.21 -18.78
N THR A 62 6.85 -2.03 -20.04
CA THR A 62 7.84 -2.89 -20.72
C THR A 62 9.12 -2.17 -21.10
N ASN A 63 9.23 -0.87 -20.83
CA ASN A 63 10.40 -0.07 -21.20
C ASN A 63 11.23 0.31 -19.95
N PRO A 64 12.35 -0.38 -19.67
CA PRO A 64 13.18 -0.11 -18.49
C PRO A 64 14.05 1.15 -18.63
N ALA A 65 14.09 1.79 -19.80
CA ALA A 65 14.84 3.03 -20.00
C ALA A 65 14.10 4.28 -19.50
N ILE A 66 12.85 4.12 -19.04
CA ILE A 66 12.02 5.20 -18.50
C ILE A 66 11.88 4.96 -16.99
N ILE A 67 12.09 6.01 -16.19
CA ILE A 67 11.85 5.94 -14.75
C ILE A 67 10.34 5.82 -14.52
N PRO A 68 9.85 4.79 -13.81
CA PRO A 68 8.44 4.64 -13.47
C PRO A 68 7.94 5.80 -12.61
N ASP A 69 6.84 6.41 -13.02
CA ASP A 69 6.12 7.45 -12.27
C ASP A 69 4.81 6.93 -11.66
N VAL A 70 4.44 5.67 -11.94
CA VAL A 70 3.25 5.02 -11.39
C VAL A 70 3.61 3.64 -10.80
N ALA A 71 3.12 3.40 -9.59
CA ALA A 71 3.05 2.08 -8.99
C ALA A 71 1.69 1.91 -8.30
N VAL A 72 0.98 0.82 -8.63
CA VAL A 72 -0.33 0.49 -8.08
C VAL A 72 -0.25 -0.85 -7.39
N LEU A 73 -0.83 -0.93 -6.19
CA LEU A 73 -0.81 -2.10 -5.33
C LEU A 73 -2.26 -2.47 -5.00
N ASP A 74 -2.63 -3.73 -5.24
CA ASP A 74 -3.93 -4.26 -4.82
C ASP A 74 -3.75 -5.08 -3.54
N LEU A 75 -4.55 -4.74 -2.53
CA LEU A 75 -4.45 -5.30 -1.20
C LEU A 75 -5.74 -6.03 -0.82
N ASP A 76 -5.59 -7.23 -0.24
CA ASP A 76 -6.64 -7.92 0.51
C ASP A 76 -6.38 -7.72 2.00
N MET A 77 -7.39 -7.23 2.73
CA MET A 77 -7.28 -6.94 4.15
C MET A 77 -8.30 -7.77 4.93
N LYS A 78 -7.78 -8.64 5.79
CA LYS A 78 -8.59 -9.47 6.68
C LYS A 78 -8.64 -8.83 8.06
N PHE A 79 -9.84 -8.81 8.63
CA PHE A 79 -10.10 -8.32 9.97
C PHE A 79 -10.89 -9.36 10.77
N LEU A 80 -10.74 -9.33 12.09
CA LEU A 80 -11.39 -10.28 13.00
C LEU A 80 -12.90 -9.98 13.13
N PRO A 81 -13.73 -10.94 13.56
CA PRO A 81 -15.19 -10.78 13.63
C PRO A 81 -15.67 -9.62 14.51
N ASP A 82 -14.89 -9.27 15.52
CA ASP A 82 -15.13 -8.19 16.47
C ASP A 82 -14.53 -6.84 16.01
N GLU A 83 -13.83 -6.81 14.88
CA GLU A 83 -13.29 -5.59 14.30
C GLU A 83 -14.27 -4.94 13.33
N ASN A 84 -14.30 -3.61 13.37
CA ASN A 84 -15.08 -2.78 12.47
C ASN A 84 -14.23 -2.37 11.26
N SER A 85 -14.78 -2.53 10.05
CA SER A 85 -14.11 -2.17 8.80
C SER A 85 -13.77 -0.68 8.73
N ALA A 86 -14.61 0.20 9.26
CA ALA A 86 -14.37 1.65 9.24
C ALA A 86 -13.14 2.03 10.09
N ASP A 87 -13.00 1.41 11.26
CA ASP A 87 -11.83 1.62 12.12
C ASP A 87 -10.57 1.05 11.47
N TYR A 88 -10.68 -0.11 10.81
CA TYR A 88 -9.56 -0.71 10.07
C TYR A 88 -9.06 0.18 8.93
N ARG A 89 -9.98 0.74 8.13
CA ARG A 89 -9.66 1.65 7.02
C ARG A 89 -8.97 2.91 7.54
N ARG A 90 -9.48 3.51 8.63
CA ARG A 90 -8.87 4.68 9.28
C ARG A 90 -7.46 4.39 9.81
N ASP A 91 -7.26 3.24 10.45
CA ASP A 91 -5.93 2.82 10.93
C ASP A 91 -4.95 2.69 9.77
N PHE A 92 -5.38 2.11 8.64
CA PHE A 92 -4.56 1.96 7.45
C PHE A 92 -4.24 3.30 6.79
N GLU A 93 -5.22 4.20 6.64
CA GLU A 93 -5.02 5.57 6.16
C GLU A 93 -4.01 6.34 7.02
N THR A 94 -4.09 6.16 8.35
CA THR A 94 -3.13 6.74 9.29
C THR A 94 -1.73 6.17 9.08
N PHE A 95 -1.60 4.86 8.87
CA PHE A 95 -0.33 4.23 8.52
C PHE A 95 0.25 4.79 7.21
N VAL A 96 -0.55 4.90 6.14
CA VAL A 96 -0.11 5.47 4.85
C VAL A 96 0.32 6.91 5.01
N HIS A 97 -0.42 7.71 5.77
CA HIS A 97 -0.04 9.08 6.10
C HIS A 97 1.33 9.13 6.80
N HIS A 98 1.55 8.33 7.85
CA HIS A 98 2.84 8.29 8.54
C HIS A 98 3.99 7.80 7.63
N PHE A 99 3.73 6.82 6.76
CA PHE A 99 4.70 6.39 5.76
C PHE A 99 5.10 7.56 4.85
N ALA A 100 4.14 8.36 4.38
CA ALA A 100 4.41 9.52 3.55
C ALA A 100 5.28 10.58 4.27
N GLN A 101 5.19 10.69 5.59
CA GLN A 101 6.03 11.61 6.37
C GLN A 101 7.50 11.20 6.44
N THR A 102 7.85 9.95 6.11
CA THR A 102 9.23 9.43 6.17
C THR A 102 10.17 9.99 5.10
N ASP A 103 9.63 10.63 4.07
CA ASP A 103 10.37 11.10 2.89
C ASP A 103 9.90 12.49 2.48
N ALA A 104 10.83 13.38 2.12
CA ALA A 104 10.47 14.76 1.78
C ALA A 104 9.55 14.85 0.56
N TRP A 105 9.75 14.00 -0.45
CA TRP A 105 8.91 14.02 -1.65
C TRP A 105 7.52 13.44 -1.39
N LEU A 106 7.43 12.37 -0.58
CA LEU A 106 6.15 11.75 -0.24
C LEU A 106 5.25 12.64 0.63
N ARG A 107 5.81 13.57 1.40
CA ARG A 107 4.99 14.54 2.16
C ARG A 107 4.08 15.36 1.27
N ASP A 108 4.60 15.76 0.11
CA ASP A 108 3.87 16.55 -0.88
C ASP A 108 3.14 15.66 -1.90
N ASN A 109 3.53 14.38 -2.02
CA ASN A 109 2.99 13.41 -2.96
C ASN A 109 2.63 12.08 -2.25
N PRO A 110 1.65 12.09 -1.32
CA PRO A 110 1.29 10.88 -0.59
C PRO A 110 0.63 9.83 -1.50
N PRO A 111 0.78 8.53 -1.22
CA PRO A 111 0.06 7.49 -1.95
C PRO A 111 -1.46 7.70 -1.86
N ALA A 112 -2.14 7.63 -3.00
CA ALA A 112 -3.60 7.65 -3.04
C ALA A 112 -4.17 6.30 -2.60
N ILE A 113 -5.24 6.33 -1.80
CA ILE A 113 -5.96 5.13 -1.36
C ILE A 113 -7.32 5.12 -2.05
N GLN A 114 -7.63 4.01 -2.71
CA GLN A 114 -8.96 3.75 -3.26
C GLN A 114 -9.56 2.55 -2.54
N TRP A 115 -10.70 2.77 -1.89
CA TRP A 115 -11.49 1.70 -1.28
C TRP A 115 -12.54 1.19 -2.26
N GLU A 116 -12.72 -0.13 -2.27
CA GLU A 116 -13.65 -0.85 -3.14
C GLU A 116 -13.26 -0.69 -4.61
N LEU A 117 -12.62 -1.73 -5.16
CA LEU A 117 -12.37 -1.86 -6.59
C LEU A 117 -13.74 -1.94 -7.27
N GLY A 118 -14.26 -0.79 -7.70
CA GLY A 118 -15.52 -0.66 -8.44
C GLY A 118 -15.47 -1.33 -9.79
#